data_AF-U4VFU9-F1
#
_entry.id   AF-U4VFU9-F1
#
_cell.length_a   1.000
_cell.length_b   1.000
_cell.length_c   1.000
_cell.angle_alpha   90.00
_cell.angle_beta   90.00
_cell.angle_gamma   90.00
#
_symmetry.space_group_name_H-M   'P 1'
#
loop_
_entity.id
_entity.type
_entity.pdbx_description
1 polymer ?
#
loop_
_entity_poly.entity_id
_entity_poly.type
_entity_poly.pdbx_seq_one_letter_code
_entity_poly.pdbx_strand_id
1 'polypeptide(L)'
;MDLDHIASLLDEISMRLDRIPTWSASNGSRPYEYVHIEAVAMDGALEMAEEFPGFEWDIWKSIAESFQVMNATLRSNGAPELKFVEYATFLEILKEGDLPSES
;
A
#
# COMPACT_ATOMS: atom_id res chain seq x y z
N MET A 1 3.61 -17.93 14.91
CA MET A 1 4.05 -17.37 13.63
C MET A 1 3.58 -18.33 12.57
N ASP A 2 2.59 -17.93 11.78
CA ASP A 2 2.04 -18.77 10.73
C ASP A 2 2.29 -18.08 9.39
N LEU A 3 3.33 -18.53 8.70
CA LEU A 3 3.72 -18.03 7.38
C LEU A 3 2.57 -18.19 6.38
N ASP A 4 1.66 -19.11 6.64
CA ASP A 4 0.47 -19.36 5.82
C ASP A 4 -0.54 -18.21 5.91
N HIS A 5 -0.58 -17.49 7.04
CA HIS A 5 -1.48 -16.35 7.22
C HIS A 5 -1.00 -15.12 6.45
N ILE A 6 0.32 -14.87 6.47
CA ILE A 6 0.95 -13.80 5.71
C ILE A 6 0.84 -14.10 4.20
N ALA A 7 1.06 -15.34 3.80
CA ALA A 7 0.87 -15.76 2.41
C ALA A 7 -0.58 -15.56 1.94
N SER A 8 -1.57 -15.87 2.78
CA SER A 8 -2.98 -15.70 2.44
C SER A 8 -3.40 -14.23 2.27
N LEU A 9 -2.89 -13.33 3.12
CA LEU A 9 -3.12 -11.88 2.99
C LEU A 9 -2.48 -11.31 1.73
N LEU A 10 -1.24 -11.72 1.42
CA LEU A 10 -0.55 -11.32 0.20
C LEU A 10 -1.25 -11.86 -1.05
N ASP A 11 -1.80 -13.08 -0.99
CA ASP A 11 -2.57 -13.67 -2.09
C ASP A 11 -3.91 -12.96 -2.29
N GLU A 12 -4.60 -12.56 -1.22
CA GLU A 12 -5.84 -11.78 -1.32
C GLU A 12 -5.59 -10.37 -1.90
N ILE A 13 -4.51 -9.71 -1.47
CA ILE A 13 -4.07 -8.42 -2.02
C ILE A 13 -3.72 -8.61 -3.50
N SER A 14 -2.98 -9.66 -3.85
CA SER A 14 -2.64 -10.00 -5.23
C SER A 14 -3.89 -10.23 -6.09
N MET A 15 -4.87 -11.02 -5.62
CA MET A 15 -6.13 -11.27 -6.33
C MET A 15 -6.96 -9.99 -6.55
N ARG A 16 -6.92 -9.05 -5.60
CA ARG A 16 -7.60 -7.75 -5.74
C ARG A 16 -6.87 -6.85 -6.74
N LEU A 17 -5.55 -6.96 -6.85
CA LEU A 17 -4.72 -6.22 -7.80
C LEU A 17 -4.72 -6.83 -9.21
N ASP A 18 -4.88 -8.15 -9.34
CA ASP A 18 -4.96 -8.89 -10.61
C ASP A 18 -6.25 -8.59 -11.39
N ARG A 19 -7.23 -7.94 -10.75
CA ARG A 19 -8.27 -7.19 -11.44
C ARG A 19 -7.67 -5.91 -12.02
N ILE A 20 -6.77 -6.08 -12.99
CA ILE A 20 -6.20 -5.00 -13.78
C ILE A 20 -7.37 -4.24 -14.41
N PRO A 21 -7.61 -2.98 -14.04
CA PRO A 21 -8.60 -2.20 -14.71
C PRO A 21 -8.09 -1.93 -16.13
N THR A 22 -8.85 -2.34 -17.14
CA THR A 22 -8.59 -2.00 -18.54
C THR A 22 -8.88 -0.52 -18.77
N TRP A 23 -8.03 0.37 -18.25
CA TRP A 23 -8.27 1.80 -18.35
C TRP A 23 -7.44 2.43 -19.45
N SER A 24 -8.16 2.82 -20.50
CA SER A 24 -7.63 3.69 -21.55
C SER A 24 -7.08 4.95 -20.91
N ALA A 25 -5.79 5.20 -21.12
CA ALA A 25 -5.13 6.44 -20.78
C ALA A 25 -5.92 7.62 -21.34
N SER A 26 -6.72 8.29 -20.49
CA SER A 26 -7.35 9.56 -20.84
C SER A 26 -6.67 10.65 -20.02
N ASN A 27 -5.90 11.45 -20.75
CA ASN A 27 -5.52 12.83 -20.43
C ASN A 27 -4.63 13.06 -19.21
N GLY A 28 -3.54 12.31 -19.02
CA GLY A 28 -2.38 12.76 -18.23
C GLY A 28 -2.59 13.11 -16.75
N SER A 29 -3.82 13.07 -16.25
CA SER A 29 -4.19 13.18 -14.84
C SER A 29 -4.21 11.78 -14.23
N ARG A 30 -3.60 11.63 -13.05
CA ARG A 30 -3.63 10.36 -12.31
C ARG A 30 -5.09 9.92 -12.10
N PRO A 31 -5.46 8.68 -12.48
CA PRO A 31 -6.80 8.15 -12.23
C PRO A 31 -7.16 8.26 -10.75
N TYR A 32 -8.40 8.60 -10.43
CA TYR A 32 -8.89 8.73 -9.05
C TYR A 32 -8.65 7.43 -8.25
N GLU A 33 -8.73 6.31 -8.95
CA GLU A 33 -8.58 4.98 -8.40
C GLU A 33 -7.16 4.70 -7.89
N TYR A 34 -6.15 5.47 -8.35
CA TYR A 34 -4.79 5.36 -7.82
C TYR A 34 -4.72 5.88 -6.39
N VAL A 35 -5.44 6.97 -6.11
CA VAL A 35 -5.56 7.50 -4.75
C VAL A 35 -6.24 6.49 -3.83
N HIS A 36 -7.24 5.75 -4.36
CA HIS A 36 -7.90 4.71 -3.58
C HIS A 36 -6.97 3.53 -3.27
N ILE A 37 -6.19 3.06 -4.25
CA ILE A 37 -5.19 1.99 -4.04
C ILE A 37 -4.15 2.41 -2.99
N GLU A 38 -3.68 3.65 -3.09
CA GLU A 38 -2.71 4.23 -2.16
C GLU A 38 -3.25 4.32 -0.73
N ALA A 39 -4.49 4.78 -0.58
CA ALA A 39 -5.16 4.87 0.71
C ALA A 39 -5.36 3.48 1.33
N VAL A 40 -5.89 2.51 0.57
CA VAL A 40 -6.12 1.14 1.07
C VAL A 40 -4.81 0.46 1.48
N ALA A 41 -3.75 0.65 0.70
CA ALA A 41 -2.44 0.12 1.04
C ALA A 41 -1.88 0.75 2.32
N MET A 42 -2.09 2.05 2.52
CA MET A 42 -1.67 2.75 3.74
C MET A 42 -2.48 2.27 4.95
N ASP A 43 -3.81 2.24 4.85
CA ASP A 43 -4.68 1.84 5.95
C ASP A 43 -4.35 0.41 6.41
N GLY A 44 -4.15 -0.51 5.46
CA GLY A 44 -3.72 -1.88 5.77
C GLY A 44 -2.31 -1.95 6.37
N ALA A 45 -1.38 -1.09 5.93
CA ALA A 45 -0.03 -1.01 6.51
C ALA A 45 -0.09 -0.58 7.98
N LEU A 46 -0.93 0.40 8.28
CA LEU A 46 -1.10 0.95 9.62
C LEU A 46 -1.77 -0.08 10.54
N GLU A 47 -2.87 -0.68 10.11
CA GLU A 47 -3.58 -1.74 10.86
C GLU A 47 -2.63 -2.91 11.20
N MET A 48 -1.84 -3.38 10.22
CA MET A 48 -0.84 -4.42 10.48
C MET A 48 0.25 -3.97 11.45
N ALA A 49 0.70 -2.72 11.37
CA ALA A 49 1.75 -2.23 12.28
C ALA A 49 1.24 -2.05 13.72
N GLU A 50 -0.03 -1.70 13.90
CA GLU A 50 -0.70 -1.68 15.20
C GLU A 50 -0.86 -3.09 15.79
N GLU A 51 -1.24 -4.07 14.96
CA GLU A 51 -1.37 -5.46 15.39
C GLU A 51 -0.01 -6.13 15.71
N PHE A 52 1.06 -5.69 15.04
CA PHE A 52 2.40 -6.27 15.15
C PHE A 52 3.48 -5.23 15.47
N PRO A 53 3.49 -4.65 16.71
CA PRO A 53 4.52 -3.71 17.11
C PRO A 53 5.93 -4.30 17.02
N GLY A 54 6.87 -3.53 16.47
CA GLY A 54 8.25 -3.95 16.21
C GLY A 54 8.51 -4.54 14.82
N PHE A 55 7.47 -4.69 13.98
CA PHE A 55 7.57 -5.16 12.59
C PHE A 55 7.28 -4.06 11.56
N GLU A 56 7.26 -2.79 11.97
CA GLU A 56 6.84 -1.64 11.15
C GLU A 56 7.66 -1.55 9.85
N TRP A 57 8.97 -1.79 9.95
CA TRP A 57 9.87 -1.79 8.80
C TRP A 57 9.54 -2.89 7.80
N ASP A 58 9.29 -4.11 8.27
CA ASP A 58 9.03 -5.26 7.41
C ASP A 58 7.68 -5.11 6.70
N ILE A 59 6.68 -4.56 7.40
CA ILE A 59 5.35 -4.25 6.86
C ILE A 59 5.47 -3.15 5.79
N TRP A 60 6.09 -2.01 6.12
CA TRP A 60 6.29 -0.92 5.18
C TRP A 60 7.07 -1.39 3.93
N LYS A 61 8.15 -2.14 4.13
CA LYS A 61 9.01 -2.63 3.06
C LYS A 61 8.25 -3.55 2.11
N SER A 62 7.43 -4.47 2.64
CA SER A 62 6.64 -5.40 1.82
C SER A 62 5.66 -4.67 0.89
N ILE A 63 5.04 -3.59 1.39
CA ILE A 63 4.12 -2.77 0.60
C ILE A 63 4.89 -1.90 -0.40
N ALA A 64 6.01 -1.30 0.01
CA ALA A 64 6.86 -0.53 -0.87
C ALA A 64 7.40 -1.36 -2.05
N GLU A 65 7.81 -2.62 -1.82
CA GLU A 65 8.23 -3.55 -2.86
C GLU A 65 7.09 -3.88 -3.84
N SER A 66 5.88 -4.07 -3.32
CA SER A 66 4.68 -4.29 -4.15
C SER A 66 4.40 -3.08 -5.05
N PHE A 67 4.55 -1.86 -4.52
CA PHE A 67 4.42 -0.63 -5.31
C PHE A 67 5.49 -0.48 -6.38
N GLN A 68 6.73 -0.91 -6.11
CA GLN A 68 7.79 -0.90 -7.12
C GLN A 68 7.45 -1.81 -8.31
N VAL A 69 6.90 -3.00 -8.04
CA VAL A 69 6.47 -3.95 -9.09
C VAL A 69 5.32 -3.36 -9.90
N MET A 70 4.30 -2.81 -9.24
CA MET A 70 3.17 -2.16 -9.92
C MET A 70 3.62 -0.97 -10.78
N ASN A 71 4.50 -0.11 -10.25
CA ASN A 71 5.03 1.04 -10.97
C ASN A 71 5.89 0.66 -12.17
N ALA A 72 6.60 -0.46 -12.13
CA ALA A 72 7.30 -0.98 -13.30
C ALA A 72 6.32 -1.30 -14.46
N THR A 73 5.18 -1.90 -14.14
CA THR A 73 4.10 -2.20 -15.11
C THR A 73 3.39 -0.94 -15.59
N LEU A 74 3.12 0.03 -14.71
CA LEU A 74 2.50 1.30 -15.10
C LEU A 74 3.41 2.10 -16.04
N ARG A 75 4.70 2.18 -15.70
CA ARG A 75 5.73 2.86 -16.50
C ARG A 75 5.88 2.25 -17.88
N SER A 76 5.88 0.92 -18.01
CA SER A 76 5.99 0.24 -19.31
C SER A 76 4.77 0.51 -20.21
N ASN A 77 3.62 0.77 -19.61
CA ASN A 77 2.37 1.13 -20.31
C ASN A 77 2.19 2.64 -20.54
N GLY A 78 3.16 3.47 -20.13
CA GLY A 78 3.06 4.93 -20.22
C GLY A 78 2.00 5.54 -19.29
N ALA A 79 1.57 4.79 -18.27
CA ALA A 79 0.66 5.28 -17.25
C ALA A 79 1.44 6.03 -16.14
N PRO A 80 0.79 6.95 -15.40
CA PRO A 80 1.37 7.53 -14.19
C PRO A 80 1.76 6.46 -13.17
N GLU A 81 2.65 6.78 -12.24
CA GLU A 81 3.03 5.87 -11.14
C GLU A 81 2.13 6.08 -9.91
N LEU A 82 1.94 5.01 -9.14
CA LEU A 82 1.44 5.05 -7.77
C LEU A 82 2.49 5.69 -6.85
N LYS A 83 2.02 6.35 -5.80
CA LYS A 83 2.85 7.00 -4.79
C LYS A 83 2.70 6.29 -3.46
N PHE A 84 3.83 5.88 -2.89
CA PHE A 84 3.88 5.40 -1.52
C PHE A 84 4.73 6.35 -0.68
N VAL A 85 4.42 6.45 0.62
CA VAL A 85 5.15 7.36 1.50
C VAL A 85 6.50 6.76 1.91
N GLU A 86 7.43 7.65 2.22
CA GLU A 86 8.71 7.27 2.82
C GLU A 86 8.49 6.64 4.20
N TYR A 87 9.38 5.72 4.60
CA TYR A 87 9.29 5.03 5.88
C TYR A 87 9.22 5.98 7.09
N ALA A 88 9.95 7.10 7.03
CA ALA A 88 9.91 8.10 8.09
C ALA A 88 8.49 8.69 8.27
N THR A 89 7.81 9.00 7.16
CA THR A 89 6.44 9.51 7.16
C THR A 89 5.45 8.45 7.62
N PHE A 90 5.65 7.19 7.24
CA PHE A 90 4.86 6.08 7.76
C PHE A 90 4.93 5.97 9.29
N LEU A 91 6.14 6.08 9.87
CA LEU A 91 6.31 6.08 11.32
C LEU A 91 5.72 7.32 12.01
N GLU A 92 5.71 8.48 11.35
CA GLU A 92 5.04 9.68 11.87
C GLU A 92 3.54 9.47 11.96
N ILE A 93 2.93 8.91 10.91
CA ILE A 93 1.48 8.61 10.88
C ILE A 93 1.11 7.60 11.97
N LEU A 94 1.90 6.53 12.17
CA LEU A 94 1.68 5.57 13.25
C LEU A 94 1.69 6.23 14.65
N LYS A 95 2.60 7.17 14.88
CA LYS A 95 2.68 7.89 16.16
C LYS A 95 1.53 8.87 16.37
N GLU A 96 1.00 9.44 15.29
CA GLU A 96 -0.18 10.30 15.36
C GLU A 96 -1.47 9.50 15.64
N GLY A 97 -1.55 8.25 15.17
CA GLY A 97 -2.64 7.31 15.51
C GLY A 97 -2.64 6.85 16.97
N ASP A 98 -1.48 6.91 17.63
CA ASP A 98 -1.29 6.51 19.04
C ASP A 98 -1.61 7.64 20.04
N LEU A 99 -2.07 8.81 19.56
CA LEU A 99 -2.58 9.86 20.44
C LEU A 99 -3.91 9.40 21.05
N PRO A 100 -4.06 9.42 22.39
CA PRO A 100 -5.31 9.06 23.02
C PRO A 100 -6.40 10.00 22.51
N SER A 101 -7.43 9.43 21.87
CA SER A 101 -8.68 10.14 21.61
C SER A 101 -9.13 10.76 22.93
N GLU A 102 -9.09 12.09 23.02
CA GLU A 102 -9.44 12.82 24.23
C GLU A 102 -10.80 12.33 24.74
N SER A 103 -10.79 11.96 26.03
CA SER A 103 -11.90 11.37 26.79
C SER A 103 -13.06 12.34 27.02
#